data_AF-A0A8H6IRD0-F1
#
_entry.id   AF-A0A8H6IRD0-F1
#
_cell.length_a   1.000
_cell.length_b   1.000
_cell.length_c   1.000
_cell.angle_alpha   90.00
_cell.angle_beta   90.00
_cell.angle_gamma   90.00
#
_symmetry.space_group_name_H-M   'P 1'
#
loop_
_entity.id
_entity.type
_entity.pdbx_description
1 polymer ?
#
loop_
_entity_poly.entity_id
_entity_poly.type
_entity_poly.pdbx_seq_one_letter_code
_entity_poly.pdbx_strand_id
1 'polypeptide(L)'
;MSSILAGSDTPSPPPDSIASRLEQLLPTNVIDCIDISLWNNQPDFDPTTETSPTKVSTKIAYYAYCYVKDGLRGKALFSAFKTDFEEWSEPTIHAAPSTVRVYLRNYLLYHGVYIESSKFSKISQMLKAVADRDDFPLWTREQIQQIASRSSDFDDAIQDPNPRPDTIAKEPYRLSKAI
;
A
#
# COMPACT_ATOMS: atom_id res chain seq x y z
N MET A 1 7.84 -18.90 52.21
CA MET A 1 8.54 -18.26 51.09
C MET A 1 7.60 -18.31 49.90
N SER A 2 6.86 -17.23 49.65
CA SER A 2 5.89 -17.17 48.55
C SER A 2 6.45 -16.26 47.47
N SER A 3 6.82 -16.84 46.33
CA SER A 3 7.18 -16.11 45.12
C SER A 3 5.92 -15.82 44.33
N ILE A 4 5.63 -14.55 44.09
CA ILE A 4 4.58 -14.10 43.17
C ILE A 4 5.25 -13.90 41.80
N LEU A 5 4.84 -14.72 40.83
CA LEU A 5 5.13 -14.50 39.41
C LEU A 5 4.31 -13.29 38.94
N ALA A 6 4.99 -12.19 38.63
CA ALA A 6 4.40 -11.08 37.90
C ALA A 6 4.18 -11.53 36.44
N GLY A 7 2.95 -11.92 36.14
CA GLY A 7 2.47 -11.99 34.77
C GLY A 7 2.37 -10.55 34.24
N SER A 8 3.17 -10.24 33.23
CA SER A 8 3.10 -8.99 32.49
C SER A 8 1.85 -8.99 31.60
N ASP A 9 0.67 -8.87 32.19
CA ASP A 9 -0.56 -8.57 31.46
C ASP A 9 -0.48 -7.10 31.02
N THR A 10 0.04 -6.88 29.82
CA THR A 10 -0.21 -5.62 29.12
C THR A 10 -1.71 -5.52 28.85
N PRO A 11 -2.42 -4.51 29.39
CA PRO A 11 -3.85 -4.39 29.16
C PRO A 11 -4.11 -4.14 27.68
N SER A 12 -4.94 -4.97 27.06
CA SER A 12 -5.42 -4.70 25.70
C SER A 12 -6.05 -3.31 25.63
N PRO A 13 -5.74 -2.52 24.60
CA PRO A 13 -6.31 -1.19 24.45
C PRO A 13 -7.84 -1.26 24.35
N PRO A 14 -8.57 -0.24 24.85
CA PRO A 14 -10.03 -0.22 24.77
C PRO A 14 -10.50 -0.31 23.31
N PRO A 15 -11.69 -0.89 23.05
CA PRO A 15 -12.15 -1.24 21.70
C PRO A 15 -12.22 -0.06 20.72
N ASP A 16 -12.33 1.18 21.22
CA ASP A 16 -12.39 2.42 20.41
C ASP A 16 -11.07 3.23 20.40
N SER A 17 -9.98 2.66 20.91
CA SER A 17 -8.65 3.26 20.86
C SER A 17 -8.13 3.38 19.42
N ILE A 18 -7.37 4.44 19.14
CA ILE A 18 -6.64 4.59 17.87
C ILE A 18 -5.67 3.43 17.65
N ALA A 19 -5.05 2.91 18.70
CA ALA A 19 -4.18 1.73 18.60
C ALA A 19 -4.96 0.54 18.02
N SER A 20 -6.16 0.28 18.54
CA SER A 20 -7.06 -0.77 18.05
C SER A 20 -7.45 -0.56 16.58
N ARG A 21 -7.69 0.70 16.17
CA ARG A 21 -8.02 1.04 14.77
C ARG A 21 -6.83 0.88 13.83
N LEU A 22 -5.61 1.17 14.29
CA LEU A 22 -4.38 0.98 13.52
C LEU A 22 -4.08 -0.51 13.36
N GLU A 23 -4.18 -1.28 14.44
CA GLU A 23 -3.93 -2.73 14.46
C GLU A 23 -4.90 -3.51 13.55
N GLN A 24 -6.11 -2.99 13.34
CA GLN A 24 -7.08 -3.60 12.42
C GLN A 24 -6.72 -3.43 10.94
N LEU A 25 -6.01 -2.35 10.58
CA LEU A 25 -5.86 -1.95 9.16
C LEU A 25 -4.40 -1.87 8.70
N LEU A 26 -3.44 -1.84 9.61
CA LEU A 26 -2.02 -1.79 9.32
C LEU A 26 -1.27 -2.93 10.03
N PRO A 27 -0.23 -3.49 9.40
CA PRO A 27 0.65 -4.44 10.06
C PRO A 27 1.40 -3.83 11.26
N THR A 28 1.63 -4.61 12.32
CA THR A 28 2.32 -4.17 13.56
C THR A 28 3.67 -3.51 13.29
N ASN A 29 4.47 -4.08 12.38
CA ASN A 29 5.79 -3.55 12.03
C ASN A 29 5.74 -2.19 11.29
N VAL A 30 4.58 -1.83 10.71
CA VAL A 30 4.33 -0.47 10.19
C VAL A 30 3.92 0.44 11.34
N ILE A 31 3.06 -0.04 12.25
CA ILE A 31 2.60 0.71 13.42
C ILE A 31 3.77 1.13 14.31
N ASP A 32 4.77 0.26 14.50
CA ASP A 32 5.98 0.56 15.27
C ASP A 32 6.80 1.74 14.70
N CYS A 33 6.56 2.12 13.43
CA CYS A 33 7.21 3.26 12.78
C CYS A 33 6.42 4.57 12.88
N ILE A 34 5.22 4.55 13.49
CA ILE A 34 4.29 5.67 13.56
C ILE A 34 4.47 6.42 14.88
N ASP A 35 4.49 7.74 14.80
CA ASP A 35 4.28 8.59 15.97
C ASP A 35 2.78 8.87 16.13
N ILE A 36 2.16 8.27 17.14
CA ILE A 36 0.73 8.39 17.43
C ILE A 36 0.32 9.84 17.74
N SER A 37 1.23 10.64 18.31
CA SER A 37 0.96 12.04 18.62
C SER A 37 0.89 12.87 17.33
N LEU A 38 1.80 12.61 16.38
CA LEU A 38 1.76 13.22 15.04
C LEU A 38 0.55 12.73 14.24
N TRP A 39 0.17 11.46 14.37
CA TRP A 39 -1.01 10.89 13.71
C TRP A 39 -2.30 11.65 14.05
N ASN A 40 -2.51 11.93 15.34
CA ASN A 40 -3.73 12.57 15.84
C ASN A 40 -3.78 14.06 15.52
N ASN A 41 -2.63 14.72 15.51
CA ASN A 41 -2.56 16.16 15.31
C ASN A 41 -2.43 16.55 13.84
N GLN A 42 -2.29 15.58 12.91
CA GLN A 42 -2.11 15.79 11.46
C GLN A 42 -1.34 17.09 11.19
N PRO A 43 -0.11 17.25 11.71
CA PRO A 43 0.61 18.50 11.52
C PRO A 43 0.77 18.77 10.02
N ASP A 44 0.88 20.05 9.66
CA ASP A 44 1.28 20.48 8.32
C ASP A 44 2.59 19.77 7.95
N PHE A 45 2.47 18.62 7.29
CA PHE A 45 3.58 17.88 6.75
C PHE A 45 3.82 18.45 5.36
N ASP A 46 4.96 19.10 5.20
CA ASP A 46 5.42 19.59 3.91
C ASP A 46 6.43 18.58 3.32
N PRO A 47 6.07 17.81 2.28
CA PRO A 47 6.95 16.82 1.66
C PRO A 47 8.20 17.42 1.00
N THR A 48 8.22 18.73 0.76
CA THR A 48 9.32 19.42 0.10
C THR A 48 10.44 19.81 1.07
N THR A 49 10.13 19.90 2.37
CA THR A 49 11.09 20.32 3.41
C THR A 49 11.30 19.26 4.49
N GLU A 50 10.33 18.39 4.74
CA GLU A 50 10.39 17.38 5.81
C GLU A 50 11.04 16.08 5.35
N THR A 51 12.14 15.69 5.99
CA THR A 51 12.85 14.42 5.72
C THR A 51 13.04 13.56 6.98
N SER A 52 12.36 13.90 8.08
CA SER A 52 12.39 13.10 9.31
C SER A 52 11.78 11.72 9.06
N PRO A 53 12.52 10.61 9.27
CA PRO A 53 12.02 9.26 9.04
C PRO A 53 10.69 8.99 9.74
N THR A 54 10.52 9.43 10.98
CA THR A 54 9.29 9.23 11.76
C THR A 54 8.11 10.02 11.20
N LYS A 55 8.29 11.30 10.83
CA LYS A 55 7.22 12.11 10.25
C LYS A 55 6.78 11.56 8.89
N VAL A 56 7.74 11.24 8.03
CA VAL A 56 7.50 10.66 6.71
C VAL A 56 6.77 9.32 6.85
N SER A 57 7.22 8.45 7.77
CA SER A 57 6.57 7.15 8.03
C SER A 57 5.15 7.30 8.52
N THR A 58 4.91 8.21 9.46
CA THR A 58 3.59 8.52 10.00
C THR A 58 2.66 8.97 8.88
N LYS A 59 3.12 9.86 7.99
CA LYS A 59 2.31 10.37 6.88
C LYS A 59 2.03 9.29 5.82
N ILE A 60 3.01 8.48 5.45
CA ILE A 60 2.80 7.34 4.54
C ILE A 60 1.80 6.34 5.14
N ALA A 61 1.95 5.99 6.41
CA ALA A 61 1.04 5.09 7.10
C ALA A 61 -0.38 5.67 7.18
N TYR A 62 -0.51 6.99 7.33
CA TYR A 62 -1.79 7.67 7.31
C TYR A 62 -2.50 7.53 5.96
N TYR A 63 -1.81 7.79 4.86
CA TYR A 63 -2.39 7.60 3.53
C TYR A 63 -2.77 6.15 3.28
N ALA A 64 -1.89 5.20 3.62
CA ALA A 64 -2.20 3.78 3.47
C ALA A 64 -3.42 3.36 4.31
N TYR A 65 -3.56 3.88 5.54
CA TYR A 65 -4.74 3.67 6.36
C TYR A 65 -6.01 4.21 5.69
N CYS A 66 -5.97 5.42 5.13
CA CYS A 66 -7.12 5.98 4.40
C CYS A 66 -7.49 5.11 3.19
N TYR A 67 -6.51 4.62 2.43
CA TYR A 67 -6.76 3.75 1.28
C TYR A 67 -7.44 2.45 1.68
N VAL A 68 -6.99 1.82 2.77
CA VAL A 68 -7.59 0.58 3.30
C VAL A 68 -8.99 0.85 3.80
N LYS A 69 -9.15 1.89 4.63
CA LYS A 69 -10.41 2.28 5.25
C LYS A 69 -11.49 2.58 4.21
N ASP A 70 -11.12 3.30 3.15
CA ASP A 70 -12.04 3.71 2.08
C ASP A 70 -12.17 2.63 1.00
N GLY A 71 -11.47 1.50 1.14
CA GLY A 71 -11.52 0.37 0.21
C GLY A 71 -11.02 0.70 -1.19
N LEU A 72 -10.10 1.65 -1.32
CA LEU A 72 -9.63 2.14 -2.61
C LEU A 72 -8.88 1.04 -3.36
N ARG A 73 -9.24 0.85 -4.63
CA ARG A 73 -8.71 -0.16 -5.54
C ARG A 73 -8.52 0.41 -6.95
N GLY A 74 -7.61 -0.17 -7.72
CA GLY A 74 -7.37 0.12 -9.14
C GLY A 74 -7.17 1.60 -9.44
N LYS A 75 -7.97 2.13 -10.37
CA LYS A 75 -7.89 3.54 -10.80
C LYS A 75 -8.12 4.52 -9.65
N ALA A 76 -9.07 4.24 -8.75
CA ALA A 76 -9.35 5.13 -7.62
C ALA A 76 -8.15 5.20 -6.66
N LEU A 77 -7.54 4.05 -6.36
CA LEU A 77 -6.33 3.98 -5.55
C LEU A 77 -5.15 4.69 -6.23
N PHE A 78 -4.97 4.49 -7.54
CA PHE A 78 -3.92 5.15 -8.30
C PHE A 78 -4.08 6.67 -8.29
N SER A 79 -5.29 7.19 -8.52
CA SER A 79 -5.56 8.62 -8.48
C SER A 79 -5.29 9.22 -7.11
N ALA A 80 -5.76 8.57 -6.04
CA ALA A 80 -5.49 9.02 -4.67
C ALA A 80 -3.99 9.02 -4.36
N PHE A 81 -3.30 7.93 -4.70
CA PHE A 81 -1.85 7.82 -4.53
C PHE A 81 -1.08 8.90 -5.28
N LYS A 82 -1.44 9.19 -6.53
CA LYS A 82 -0.80 10.28 -7.28
C LYS A 82 -0.96 11.62 -6.58
N THR A 83 -2.19 11.97 -6.20
CA THR A 83 -2.47 13.24 -5.53
C THR A 83 -1.70 13.37 -4.20
N ASP A 84 -1.68 12.31 -3.40
CA ASP A 84 -1.01 12.33 -2.09
C ASP A 84 0.52 12.42 -2.19
N PHE A 85 1.12 11.94 -3.30
CA PHE A 85 2.57 11.85 -3.50
C PHE A 85 3.11 12.74 -4.63
N GLU A 86 2.30 13.62 -5.21
CA GLU A 86 2.69 14.49 -6.35
C GLU A 86 3.92 15.33 -6.02
N GLU A 87 3.89 16.04 -4.88
CA GLU A 87 4.95 16.93 -4.42
C GLU A 87 6.11 16.19 -3.73
N TRP A 88 5.99 14.87 -3.54
CA TRP A 88 7.00 14.10 -2.83
C TRP A 88 8.18 13.79 -3.73
N SER A 89 9.38 14.12 -3.26
CA SER A 89 10.62 13.69 -3.91
C SER A 89 10.96 12.23 -3.59
N GLU A 90 11.74 11.56 -4.44
CA GLU A 90 12.25 10.22 -4.12
C GLU A 90 13.05 10.20 -2.80
N PRO A 91 13.93 11.18 -2.50
CA PRO A 91 14.58 11.28 -1.20
C PRO A 91 13.61 11.40 -0.02
N THR A 92 12.51 12.15 -0.16
CA THR A 92 11.47 12.26 0.88
C THR A 92 10.86 10.88 1.16
N ILE A 93 10.45 10.16 0.12
CA ILE A 93 9.94 8.78 0.26
C ILE A 93 11.02 7.86 0.85
N HIS A 94 12.29 8.07 0.47
CA HIS A 94 13.43 7.30 0.94
C HIS A 94 13.75 7.53 2.44
N ALA A 95 13.26 8.59 3.06
CA ALA A 95 13.46 8.81 4.49
C ALA A 95 12.71 7.79 5.36
N ALA A 96 11.56 7.25 4.89
CA ALA A 96 10.83 6.23 5.63
C ALA A 96 11.59 4.89 5.67
N PRO A 97 11.50 4.09 6.75
CA PRO A 97 12.08 2.75 6.79
C PRO A 97 11.61 1.85 5.65
N SER A 98 12.44 0.85 5.31
CA SER A 98 12.12 -0.13 4.26
C SER A 98 10.78 -0.81 4.51
N THR A 99 10.45 -1.15 5.76
CA THR A 99 9.20 -1.79 6.16
C THR A 99 7.96 -1.02 5.66
N VAL A 100 7.93 0.29 5.90
CA VAL A 100 6.81 1.17 5.51
C VAL A 100 6.69 1.25 3.98
N ARG A 101 7.82 1.40 3.29
CA ARG A 101 7.84 1.45 1.81
C ARG A 101 7.43 0.13 1.17
N VAL A 102 7.89 -1.00 1.70
CA VAL A 102 7.53 -2.35 1.23
C VAL A 102 6.03 -2.57 1.40
N TYR A 103 5.49 -2.20 2.56
CA TYR A 103 4.06 -2.27 2.82
C TYR A 103 3.27 -1.46 1.79
N LEU A 104 3.58 -0.17 1.62
CA LEU A 104 2.87 0.68 0.66
C LEU A 104 2.94 0.12 -0.77
N ARG A 105 4.14 -0.28 -1.22
CA ARG A 105 4.33 -0.91 -2.54
C ARG A 105 3.45 -2.14 -2.71
N ASN A 106 3.46 -3.05 -1.72
CA ASN A 106 2.67 -4.27 -1.78
C ASN A 106 1.17 -3.98 -1.76
N TYR A 107 0.74 -3.04 -0.92
CA TYR A 107 -0.65 -2.62 -0.86
C TYR A 107 -1.13 -2.13 -2.23
N LEU A 108 -0.43 -1.18 -2.83
CA LEU A 108 -0.72 -0.66 -4.17
C LEU A 108 -0.77 -1.79 -5.21
N LEU A 109 0.25 -2.64 -5.23
CA LEU A 109 0.36 -3.75 -6.20
C LEU A 109 -0.80 -4.75 -6.07
N TYR A 110 -1.09 -5.18 -4.84
CA TYR A 110 -2.13 -6.16 -4.57
C TYR A 110 -3.54 -5.57 -4.73
N HIS A 111 -3.68 -4.24 -4.73
CA HIS A 111 -4.95 -3.57 -4.96
C HIS A 111 -5.07 -2.96 -6.36
N GLY A 112 -4.30 -3.49 -7.32
CA GLY A 112 -4.49 -3.25 -8.75
C GLY A 112 -3.68 -2.09 -9.36
N VAL A 113 -2.75 -1.48 -8.62
CA VAL A 113 -1.84 -0.45 -9.16
C VAL A 113 -0.55 -1.11 -9.65
N TYR A 114 -0.30 -1.04 -10.95
CA TYR A 114 0.91 -1.67 -11.53
C TYR A 114 2.18 -0.96 -11.10
N ILE A 115 3.13 -1.72 -10.53
CA ILE A 115 4.45 -1.25 -10.14
C ILE A 115 5.51 -1.99 -10.95
N GLU A 116 6.28 -1.24 -11.74
CA GLU A 116 7.35 -1.80 -12.57
C GLU A 116 8.61 -2.03 -11.73
N SER A 117 8.87 -3.29 -11.36
CA SER A 117 10.00 -3.62 -10.50
C SER A 117 11.34 -3.78 -11.24
N SER A 118 11.32 -4.03 -12.55
CA SER A 118 12.53 -4.34 -13.33
C SER A 118 13.44 -3.14 -13.60
N LYS A 119 12.87 -1.92 -13.60
CA LYS A 119 13.60 -0.69 -13.96
C LYS A 119 14.28 0.01 -12.79
N PHE A 120 13.94 -0.33 -11.55
CA PHE A 120 14.37 0.41 -10.37
C PHE A 120 15.03 -0.51 -9.34
N SER A 121 16.10 -0.04 -8.73
CA SER A 121 16.82 -0.79 -7.68
C SER A 121 16.28 -0.49 -6.28
N LYS A 122 15.55 0.63 -6.11
CA LYS A 122 14.97 1.05 -4.82
C LYS A 122 13.45 1.14 -4.89
N ILE A 123 12.78 0.75 -3.80
CA ILE A 123 11.32 0.87 -3.68
C ILE A 123 10.88 2.33 -3.70
N SER A 124 11.65 3.25 -3.11
CA SER A 124 11.37 4.69 -3.17
C SER A 124 11.30 5.21 -4.61
N GLN A 125 12.22 4.76 -5.48
CA GLN A 125 12.18 5.07 -6.92
C GLN A 125 10.95 4.47 -7.60
N MET A 126 10.59 3.22 -7.29
CA MET A 126 9.39 2.60 -7.83
C MET A 126 8.13 3.39 -7.46
N LEU A 127 7.99 3.77 -6.20
CA LEU A 127 6.84 4.53 -5.70
C LEU A 127 6.78 5.92 -6.35
N LYS A 128 7.92 6.63 -6.44
CA LYS A 128 7.97 7.93 -7.11
C LYS A 128 7.60 7.82 -8.59
N ALA A 129 8.13 6.81 -9.28
CA ALA A 129 7.80 6.58 -10.68
C ALA A 129 6.30 6.28 -10.90
N VAL A 130 5.61 5.69 -9.93
CA VAL A 130 4.15 5.49 -9.99
C VAL A 130 3.42 6.82 -9.77
N ALA A 131 3.87 7.66 -8.84
CA ALA A 131 3.28 8.96 -8.59
C ALA A 131 3.43 9.91 -9.79
N ASP A 132 4.57 9.83 -10.49
CA ASP A 132 4.90 10.65 -11.66
C ASP A 132 4.27 10.17 -12.97
N ARG A 133 3.58 9.02 -12.98
CA ARG A 133 2.94 8.53 -14.20
C ARG A 133 1.71 9.34 -14.53
N ASP A 134 1.58 9.78 -15.78
CA ASP A 134 0.40 10.51 -16.24
C ASP A 134 -0.87 9.65 -16.18
N ASP A 135 -0.81 8.44 -16.72
CA ASP A 135 -1.98 7.57 -16.93
C ASP A 135 -1.96 6.30 -16.06
N PHE A 136 -3.16 5.78 -15.81
CA PHE A 136 -3.33 4.48 -15.16
C PHE A 136 -2.76 3.36 -16.04
N PRO A 137 -1.75 2.63 -15.57
CA PRO A 137 -1.10 1.58 -16.36
C PRO A 137 -2.03 0.39 -16.57
N LEU A 138 -2.04 -0.13 -17.79
CA LEU A 138 -2.69 -1.40 -18.10
C LEU A 138 -1.76 -2.56 -17.73
N TRP A 139 -2.34 -3.60 -17.15
CA TRP A 139 -1.63 -4.83 -16.85
C TRP A 139 -1.68 -5.79 -18.04
N THR A 140 -0.62 -6.58 -18.23
CA THR A 140 -0.68 -7.75 -19.11
C THR A 140 -1.24 -8.95 -18.37
N ARG A 141 -1.76 -9.94 -19.12
CA ARG A 141 -2.32 -11.17 -18.54
C ARG A 141 -1.28 -11.93 -17.70
N GLU A 142 -0.03 -11.95 -18.15
CA GLU A 142 1.07 -12.62 -17.47
C GLU A 142 1.38 -11.94 -16.13
N GLN A 143 1.33 -10.60 -16.08
CA GLN A 143 1.55 -9.85 -14.86
C GLN A 143 0.43 -10.09 -13.85
N ILE A 144 -0.83 -10.13 -14.30
CA ILE A 144 -2.00 -10.46 -13.48
C ILE A 144 -1.81 -11.84 -12.85
N GLN A 145 -1.53 -12.87 -13.66
CA GLN A 145 -1.32 -14.24 -13.17
C GLN A 145 -0.16 -14.34 -12.17
N GLN A 146 0.92 -13.59 -12.42
CA GLN A 146 2.07 -13.56 -11.53
C GLN A 146 1.73 -12.96 -10.16
N ILE A 147 0.87 -11.94 -10.10
CA ILE A 147 0.49 -11.31 -8.83
C ILE A 147 -0.64 -12.04 -8.14
N ALA A 148 -1.65 -12.52 -8.87
CA ALA A 148 -2.74 -13.33 -8.37
C ALA A 148 -2.24 -14.60 -7.66
N SER A 149 -1.17 -15.22 -8.17
CA SER A 149 -0.53 -16.38 -7.51
C SER A 149 0.24 -16.03 -6.23
N ARG A 150 0.49 -14.74 -5.97
CA ARG A 150 1.31 -14.25 -4.84
C ARG A 150 0.49 -13.60 -3.72
N SER A 151 -0.76 -13.22 -3.99
CA SER A 151 -1.61 -12.55 -3.00
C SER A 151 -3.08 -12.90 -3.22
N SER A 152 -3.76 -13.34 -2.16
CA SER A 152 -5.21 -13.55 -2.15
C SER A 152 -6.01 -12.25 -2.18
N ASP A 153 -5.38 -11.12 -1.82
CA ASP A 153 -6.03 -9.81 -1.81
C ASP A 153 -6.07 -9.17 -3.19
N PHE A 154 -5.33 -9.76 -4.14
CA PHE A 154 -5.34 -9.36 -5.53
C PHE A 154 -6.69 -9.70 -6.17
N ASP A 155 -7.42 -8.65 -6.49
CA ASP A 155 -8.72 -8.76 -7.12
C ASP A 155 -8.57 -8.60 -8.64
N ASP A 156 -8.60 -9.75 -9.32
CA ASP A 156 -8.55 -9.86 -10.78
C ASP A 156 -9.65 -9.03 -11.46
N ALA A 157 -10.77 -8.74 -10.78
CA ALA A 157 -11.87 -7.95 -11.32
C ALA A 157 -11.55 -6.44 -11.42
N ILE A 158 -10.48 -5.97 -10.76
CA ILE A 158 -10.03 -4.57 -10.85
C ILE A 158 -9.50 -4.23 -12.26
N GLN A 159 -9.29 -5.24 -13.13
CA GLN A 159 -8.59 -5.12 -14.42
C GLN A 159 -9.46 -5.14 -15.68
N ASP A 160 -10.79 -5.25 -15.61
CA ASP A 160 -11.58 -5.40 -16.84
C ASP A 160 -12.07 -4.07 -17.41
N PRO A 161 -11.56 -3.66 -18.59
CA PRO A 161 -12.45 -3.10 -19.58
C PRO A 161 -12.17 -3.63 -21.00
N ASN A 162 -12.22 -4.94 -21.23
CA ASN A 162 -12.15 -5.60 -22.56
C ASN A 162 -10.82 -5.32 -23.36
N PRO A 163 -10.41 -6.20 -24.30
CA PRO A 163 -9.09 -6.13 -24.90
C PRO A 163 -9.02 -5.04 -25.98
N ARG A 164 -7.81 -4.56 -26.25
CA ARG A 164 -7.53 -3.82 -27.49
C ARG A 164 -7.97 -4.69 -28.69
N PRO A 165 -8.63 -4.13 -29.72
CA PRO A 165 -9.12 -4.88 -30.88
C PRO A 165 -8.01 -5.50 -31.78
N ASP A 166 -6.73 -5.34 -31.42
CA ASP A 166 -5.62 -5.62 -32.35
C ASP A 166 -4.91 -6.96 -32.09
N THR A 167 -5.42 -7.81 -31.20
CA THR A 167 -4.91 -9.19 -31.04
C THR A 167 -6.04 -10.22 -31.13
N ILE A 168 -6.78 -10.17 -32.23
CA ILE A 168 -7.44 -11.37 -32.76
C ILE A 168 -6.34 -12.32 -33.24
N ALA A 169 -6.00 -13.31 -32.41
CA ALA A 169 -5.79 -14.71 -32.85
C ALA A 169 -5.32 -15.59 -31.68
N LYS A 170 -6.27 -16.17 -30.94
CA LYS A 170 -6.49 -17.63 -30.83
C LYS A 170 -7.33 -17.93 -29.58
N GLU A 171 -8.58 -18.28 -29.87
CA GLU A 171 -9.60 -18.95 -29.06
C GLU A 171 -10.02 -18.36 -27.69
N PRO A 172 -11.34 -18.21 -27.44
CA PRO A 172 -11.83 -17.88 -26.11
C PRO A 172 -11.59 -19.06 -25.16
N TYR A 173 -10.93 -18.78 -24.04
CA TYR A 173 -10.78 -19.70 -22.91
C TYR A 173 -12.18 -20.07 -22.39
N ARG A 174 -12.71 -21.24 -22.80
CA ARG A 174 -13.90 -21.82 -22.19
C ARG A 174 -13.50 -22.47 -20.88
N LEU A 175 -13.93 -21.88 -19.76
CA LEU A 175 -14.01 -22.57 -18.49
C LEU A 175 -15.01 -23.73 -18.65
N SER A 176 -14.49 -24.93 -18.85
CA SER A 176 -15.25 -26.15 -18.65
C SER A 176 -15.50 -26.28 -17.15
N LYS A 177 -16.78 -26.14 -16.75
CA LYS A 177 -17.24 -26.64 -15.46
C LYS A 177 -17.00 -28.14 -15.44
N ALA A 178 -16.08 -28.60 -14.59
CA ALA A 178 -16.08 -29.99 -14.18
C ALA A 178 -17.22 -30.21 -13.18
N ILE A 179 -17.93 -31.32 -13.39
CA ILE A 179 -19.08 -31.86 -12.66
C ILE A 179 -18.66 -32.26 -11.26
#